data_AF-K1UFV4-F1
#
_entry.id   AF-K1UFV4-F1
#
_cell.length_a   1.000
_cell.length_b   1.000
_cell.length_c   1.000
_cell.angle_alpha   90.00
_cell.angle_beta   90.00
_cell.angle_gamma   90.00
#
_symmetry.space_group_name_H-M   'P 1'
#
loop_
_entity.id
_entity.type
_entity.pdbx_description
1 polymer ?
#
loop_
_entity_poly.entity_id
_entity_poly.type
_entity_poly.pdbx_seq_one_letter_code
_entity_poly.pdbx_strand_id
1 'polypeptide(L)'
;GLMLYGISFIYGTAGTLYFDDIRLDGSPLQIMALVFFFSGLGFKLSLVPFHLWTADAYQGAPTTVTSYLSVISKGSAAFVLMTILIKVFAPMV
;
A
#
# COMPACT_ATOMS: atom_id res chain seq x y z
N GLY A 1 10.76 -0.03 1.33
CA GLY A 1 11.35 1.32 1.48
C GLY A 1 10.27 2.39 1.42
N LEU A 2 9.83 2.74 0.21
CA LEU A 2 8.86 3.84 -0.02
C LEU A 2 7.60 3.76 0.85
N MET A 3 6.96 2.59 0.95
CA MET A 3 5.75 2.43 1.78
C MET A 3 5.96 2.87 3.22
N LEU A 4 7.06 2.44 3.83
CA LEU A 4 7.37 2.75 5.23
C LEU A 4 7.68 4.23 5.40
N TYR A 5 8.37 4.83 4.42
CA TYR A 5 8.65 6.27 4.41
C TYR A 5 7.35 7.09 4.31
N GLY A 6 6.39 6.65 3.48
CA GLY A 6 5.05 7.21 3.43
C GLY A 6 4.32 7.11 4.78
N ILE A 7 4.36 5.94 5.43
CA ILE A 7 3.77 5.74 6.77
C ILE A 7 4.43 6.67 7.81
N SER A 8 5.75 6.87 7.74
CA SER A 8 6.46 7.80 8.62
C SER A 8 5.99 9.26 8.43
N PHE A 9 5.69 9.67 7.20
CA PHE A 9 5.12 11.01 6.93
C PHE A 9 3.66 11.14 7.35
N ILE A 10 2.85 10.07 7.20
CA ILE A 10 1.49 10.03 7.77
C ILE A 10 1.58 10.23 9.29
N TYR A 11 2.44 9.48 9.97
CA TYR A 11 2.65 9.64 11.41
C TYR A 11 3.16 11.05 11.76
N GLY A 12 4.09 11.59 10.99
CA GLY A 12 4.64 12.94 11.21
C GLY A 12 3.62 14.06 11.06
N THR A 13 2.54 13.86 10.30
CA THR A 13 1.46 14.85 10.11
C THR A 13 0.25 14.60 11.00
N ALA A 14 -0.12 13.34 11.22
CA ALA A 14 -1.30 12.96 12.02
C ALA A 14 -0.99 12.76 13.52
N GLY A 15 0.27 12.49 13.89
CA GLY A 15 0.68 12.16 15.27
C GLY A 15 0.22 10.78 15.76
N THR A 16 -0.45 10.00 14.91
CA THR A 16 -1.05 8.71 15.23
C THR A 16 -1.04 7.79 14.01
N LEU A 17 -1.18 6.49 14.26
CA LEU A 17 -1.41 5.47 13.23
C LEU A 17 -2.73 4.71 13.46
N TYR A 18 -3.51 5.09 14.46
CA TYR A 18 -4.86 4.55 14.66
C TYR A 18 -5.80 5.14 13.62
N PHE A 19 -6.48 4.27 12.85
CA PHE A 19 -7.27 4.70 11.70
C PHE A 19 -8.36 5.72 12.02
N ASP A 20 -9.04 5.58 13.17
CA ASP A 20 -10.14 6.45 13.57
C ASP A 20 -9.68 7.90 13.86
N ASP A 21 -8.39 8.05 14.19
CA ASP A 21 -7.77 9.33 14.56
C ASP A 21 -6.98 9.96 13.41
N ILE A 22 -6.79 9.26 12.29
CA ILE A 22 -6.13 9.84 11.12
C ILE A 22 -7.04 10.94 10.55
N ARG A 23 -6.46 12.13 10.37
CA ARG A 23 -7.10 13.28 9.73
C ARG A 23 -6.30 13.67 8.49
N LEU A 24 -6.95 13.56 7.33
CA LEU A 24 -6.35 13.93 6.06
C LEU A 24 -6.75 15.38 5.73
N ASP A 25 -5.79 16.28 5.77
CA ASP A 25 -5.95 17.72 5.51
C ASP A 25 -5.55 18.12 4.08
N GLY A 26 -4.95 17.20 3.32
CA GLY A 26 -4.52 17.45 1.95
C GLY A 26 -3.27 18.31 1.84
N SER A 27 -2.53 18.51 2.93
CA SER A 27 -1.25 19.21 2.91
C SER A 27 -0.26 18.54 1.94
N PRO A 28 0.69 19.29 1.33
CA PRO A 28 1.64 18.72 0.38
C PRO A 28 2.44 17.53 0.94
N LEU A 29 2.76 17.55 2.24
CA LEU A 29 3.44 16.44 2.91
C LEU A 29 2.55 15.20 3.00
N GLN A 30 1.26 15.35 3.32
CA GLN A 30 0.32 14.23 3.32
C GLN A 30 0.08 13.66 1.92
N ILE A 31 -0.01 14.50 0.90
CA ILE A 31 -0.11 14.04 -0.49
C ILE A 31 1.11 13.19 -0.85
N MET A 32 2.32 13.67 -0.55
CA MET A 32 3.56 12.91 -0.76
C MET A 32 3.58 11.61 0.05
N ALA A 33 3.10 11.64 1.29
CA ALA A 33 2.99 10.47 2.15
C ALA A 33 2.10 9.39 1.52
N LEU A 34 0.93 9.78 1.00
CA LEU A 34 0.01 8.89 0.30
C LEU A 34 0.62 8.36 -1.00
N VAL A 35 1.31 9.19 -1.79
CA VAL A 35 2.00 8.74 -3.01
C VAL A 35 3.03 7.65 -2.68
N PHE A 36 3.83 7.83 -1.63
CA PHE A 36 4.83 6.84 -1.22
C PHE A 36 4.21 5.56 -0.66
N PHE A 37 3.14 5.71 0.13
CA PHE A 37 2.35 4.59 0.63
C PHE A 37 1.75 3.76 -0.52
N PHE A 38 1.03 4.42 -1.44
CA PHE A 38 0.40 3.76 -2.58
C PHE A 38 1.40 3.22 -3.60
N SER A 39 2.59 3.81 -3.74
CA SER A 39 3.66 3.23 -4.55
C SER A 39 4.09 1.86 -4.00
N GLY A 40 4.19 1.74 -2.68
CA GLY A 40 4.46 0.47 -2.00
C GLY A 40 3.35 -0.57 -2.15
N LEU A 41 2.08 -0.15 -2.01
CA LEU A 41 0.94 -1.03 -2.27
C LEU A 41 0.85 -1.45 -3.74
N GLY A 42 1.12 -0.53 -4.67
CA GLY A 42 1.15 -0.79 -6.11
C GLY A 42 2.20 -1.85 -6.47
N PHE A 43 3.38 -1.80 -5.85
CA PHE A 43 4.38 -2.86 -5.96
C PHE A 43 3.86 -4.22 -5.45
N LYS A 44 3.22 -4.25 -4.26
CA LYS A 44 2.66 -5.49 -3.68
C LYS A 44 1.58 -6.12 -4.54
N LEU A 45 0.76 -5.30 -5.22
CA LEU A 45 -0.31 -5.73 -6.11
C LEU A 45 0.14 -5.96 -7.56
N SER A 46 1.38 -5.59 -7.91
CA SER A 46 1.89 -5.58 -9.29
C SER A 46 1.07 -4.69 -10.24
N LEU A 47 0.64 -3.51 -9.77
CA LEU A 47 -0.08 -2.54 -10.60
C LEU A 47 0.89 -1.73 -11.46
N VAL A 48 0.43 -1.19 -12.60
CA VAL A 48 1.20 -0.21 -13.38
C VAL A 48 1.43 1.05 -12.53
N PRO A 49 2.66 1.61 -12.47
CA PRO A 49 3.90 1.22 -13.18
C PRO A 49 4.82 0.22 -12.43
N PHE A 50 4.44 -0.31 -11.28
CA PHE A 50 5.26 -1.13 -10.38
C PHE A 50 5.24 -2.66 -10.64
N HIS A 51 4.88 -3.08 -11.85
CA HIS A 51 4.64 -4.49 -12.18
C HIS A 51 5.88 -5.24 -12.72
N LEU A 52 6.94 -4.54 -13.09
CA LEU A 52 8.09 -5.08 -13.84
C LEU A 52 8.74 -6.30 -13.17
N TRP A 53 8.80 -6.33 -11.83
CA TRP A 53 9.40 -7.44 -11.08
C TRP A 53 8.64 -8.77 -11.20
N THR A 54 7.35 -8.73 -11.54
CA THR A 54 6.43 -9.85 -11.30
C THR A 54 6.67 -10.99 -12.28
N ALA A 55 6.92 -10.68 -13.56
CA ALA A 55 7.15 -11.69 -14.59
C ALA A 55 8.43 -12.49 -14.30
N ASP A 56 9.54 -11.80 -14.08
CA ASP A 56 10.84 -12.42 -13.80
C ASP A 56 10.83 -13.25 -12.51
N ALA A 57 10.18 -12.74 -11.46
CA ALA A 57 10.06 -13.46 -10.19
C ALA A 57 9.19 -14.72 -10.30
N TYR A 58 8.09 -14.67 -11.06
CA TYR A 58 7.20 -15.82 -11.24
C TYR A 58 7.83 -16.90 -12.12
N GLN A 59 8.63 -16.49 -13.10
CA GLN A 59 9.38 -17.39 -13.96
C GLN A 59 10.54 -18.07 -13.20
N GLY A 60 11.23 -17.31 -12.33
CA GLY A 60 12.40 -17.81 -11.60
C GLY A 60 12.10 -18.66 -10.36
N ALA A 61 10.88 -18.63 -9.84
CA ALA A 61 10.52 -19.32 -8.60
C ALA A 61 9.86 -20.70 -8.86
N PRO A 62 9.96 -21.65 -7.90
CA PRO A 62 9.19 -22.89 -7.94
C PRO A 62 7.68 -22.64 -8.02
N THR A 63 6.94 -23.50 -8.71
CA THR A 63 5.49 -23.35 -8.95
C THR A 63 4.68 -23.12 -7.68
N THR A 64 5.05 -23.77 -6.57
CA THR A 64 4.39 -23.60 -5.27
C THR A 64 4.60 -22.21 -4.65
N VAL A 65 5.76 -21.59 -4.90
CA VAL A 65 6.05 -20.23 -4.45
C VAL A 65 5.29 -19.22 -5.33
N THR A 66 5.32 -19.42 -6.65
CA THR A 66 4.58 -18.57 -7.59
C THR A 66 3.07 -18.61 -7.33
N SER A 67 2.50 -19.78 -7.07
CA SER A 67 1.07 -19.89 -6.74
C SER A 67 0.72 -19.14 -5.45
N TYR A 68 1.53 -19.29 -4.39
CA TYR A 68 1.36 -18.55 -3.14
C TYR A 68 1.43 -17.03 -3.34
N LEU A 69 2.46 -16.54 -4.06
CA LEU A 69 2.67 -15.11 -4.29
C LEU A 69 1.59 -14.50 -5.20
N SER A 70 1.05 -15.28 -6.14
CA SER A 70 0.00 -14.82 -7.06
C SER A 70 -1.36 -14.62 -6.40
N VAL A 71 -1.64 -15.35 -5.32
CA VAL A 71 -2.95 -15.31 -4.65
C VAL A 71 -2.85 -14.71 -3.27
N ILE A 72 -2.12 -15.35 -2.35
CA ILE A 72 -2.14 -15.00 -0.92
C ILE A 72 -1.45 -13.66 -0.68
N SER A 73 -0.27 -13.46 -1.27
CA SER A 73 0.45 -12.18 -1.10
C SER A 73 -0.31 -10.99 -1.72
N LYS A 74 -0.97 -11.17 -2.87
CA LYS A 74 -1.74 -10.10 -3.52
C LYS A 74 -3.09 -9.87 -2.85
N GLY A 75 -3.78 -10.95 -2.47
CA GLY A 75 -5.04 -10.90 -1.75
C GLY A 75 -4.91 -10.18 -0.40
N SER A 76 -3.83 -10.41 0.35
CA SER A 76 -3.58 -9.68 1.59
C SER A 76 -3.38 -8.17 1.35
N ALA A 77 -2.65 -7.77 0.31
CA ALA A 77 -2.49 -6.37 -0.07
C ALA A 77 -3.82 -5.72 -0.50
N ALA A 78 -4.66 -6.45 -1.24
CA ALA A 78 -6.00 -5.99 -1.62
C ALA A 78 -6.92 -5.80 -0.40
N PHE A 79 -6.86 -6.71 0.57
CA PHE A 79 -7.61 -6.60 1.82
C PHE A 79 -7.16 -5.40 2.67
N VAL A 80 -5.85 -5.14 2.74
CA VAL A 80 -5.31 -3.93 3.38
C VAL A 80 -5.83 -2.67 2.69
N LEU A 81 -5.79 -2.62 1.35
CA LEU A 81 -6.33 -1.49 0.59
C LEU A 81 -7.81 -1.25 0.89
N MET A 82 -8.63 -2.31 0.85
CA MET A 82 -10.05 -2.23 1.19
C MET A 82 -10.26 -1.69 2.61
N THR A 83 -9.50 -2.19 3.58
CA THR A 83 -9.59 -1.74 4.98
C THR A 83 -9.30 -0.26 5.11
N ILE A 84 -8.27 0.24 4.43
CA ILE A 84 -7.89 1.66 4.46
C ILE A 84 -8.96 2.52 3.80
N LEU A 85 -9.49 2.12 2.64
CA LEU A 85 -10.57 2.84 1.97
C LEU A 85 -11.80 3.00 2.85
N ILE A 86 -12.16 1.95 3.60
CA ILE A 86 -13.34 1.96 4.48
C ILE A 86 -13.07 2.72 5.79
N LYS A 87 -11.93 2.49 6.44
CA LYS A 87 -11.66 3.04 7.78
C LYS A 87 -11.13 4.46 7.76
N VAL A 88 -10.32 4.83 6.76
CA VAL A 88 -9.65 6.13 6.70
C VAL A 88 -10.38 7.09 5.75
N PHE A 89 -10.82 6.62 4.58
CA PHE A 89 -11.39 7.50 3.55
C PHE A 89 -12.92 7.62 3.60
N ALA A 90 -13.65 6.57 4.00
CA ALA A 90 -15.12 6.64 4.06
C ALA A 90 -15.67 7.74 4.99
N PRO A 91 -15.06 8.05 6.16
CA PRO A 91 -15.48 9.16 7.01
C PRO A 91 -15.30 10.56 6.39
N MET A 92 -14.62 10.68 5.24
CA MET A 92 -14.41 11.96 4.55
C MET A 92 -15.58 12.34 3.63
N VAL A 93 -16.51 11.42 3.37
CA VAL A 93 -17.73 11.62 2.56
C VAL A 93 -18.91 11.92 3.48
#